data_AF-A0A947MLV1-F1
#
_entry.id   AF-A0A947MLV1-F1
#
_cell.length_a   1.000
_cell.length_b   1.000
_cell.length_c   1.000
_cell.angle_alpha   90.00
_cell.angle_beta   90.00
_cell.angle_gamma   90.00
#
_symmetry.space_group_name_H-M   'P 1'
#
loop_
_entity.id
_entity.type
_entity.pdbx_description
1 polymer ?
#
loop_
_entity_poly.entity_id
_entity_poly.type
_entity_poly.pdbx_seq_one_letter_code
_entity_poly.pdbx_strand_id
1 'polypeptide(L)'
;MLLPPDQLRQIAQGRVTRLLENAPTVALPASGPFKPAPGLAAERLPAVLQPKDQFQANSPFSGQAQASLTLFDHPLGSLYRRPEQIATPIPRAIPIDEETLLPLESGPPSPVKSPPAKPLSENAPEASTVPEPRYEKSPYHDPKKFVPAFPMMAYHESGIYRNRKDPYGVGAITYPSRKQDSGGKTYGTYQFETYVYKNGTRGSAAKVANSTMMRFLKWDKNPFAAELNAVVKRYGVASSQFDQAWKKLAAEQNLALGKAQETFVLHDKKSKVDTFLAEAQLSEEVKRDPRIFDLVLGTLNHVDSLATPIPKMLARKQREAGHKLSANEVGKIITSFKGTQISNWFVSSPKAHKGIRDRFKSEGRVFA
;
A
#
# COMPACT_ATOMS: atom_id res chain seq x y z
N MET A 1 15.75 9.40 40.61
CA MET A 1 14.74 9.40 41.69
C MET A 1 13.38 9.64 41.05
N LEU A 2 12.36 8.86 41.41
CA LEU A 2 10.97 9.06 40.96
C LEU A 2 10.18 9.65 42.14
N LEU A 3 9.30 10.63 41.87
CA LEU A 3 8.50 11.26 42.92
C LEU A 3 7.37 10.33 43.39
N PRO A 4 6.96 10.41 44.68
CA PRO A 4 5.87 9.59 45.20
C PRO A 4 4.52 9.86 44.48
N PRO A 5 3.63 8.85 44.37
CA PRO A 5 2.35 8.97 43.64
C PRO A 5 1.47 10.15 44.06
N ASP A 6 1.51 10.54 45.33
CA ASP A 6 0.64 11.59 45.88
C ASP A 6 1.06 13.01 45.46
N GLN A 7 2.34 13.23 45.14
CA GLN A 7 2.79 14.52 44.58
C GLN A 7 2.33 14.71 43.13
N LEU A 8 2.13 13.63 42.36
CA LEU A 8 1.59 13.71 41.00
C LEU A 8 0.12 14.14 40.99
N ARG A 9 -0.66 13.82 42.05
CA ARG A 9 -2.07 14.23 42.17
C ARG A 9 -2.23 15.74 42.42
N GLN A 10 -1.37 16.34 43.25
CA GLN A 10 -1.41 17.79 43.50
C GLN A 10 -1.06 18.62 42.24
N ILE A 11 -0.09 18.15 41.43
CA ILE A 11 0.27 18.82 40.17
C ILE A 11 -0.87 18.75 39.13
N ALA A 12 -1.64 17.67 39.11
CA ALA A 12 -2.81 17.54 38.25
C ALA A 12 -3.96 18.48 38.66
N GLN A 13 -4.24 18.59 39.96
CA GLN A 13 -5.32 19.45 40.47
C GLN A 13 -4.99 20.94 40.37
N GLY A 14 -3.75 21.35 40.60
CA GLY A 14 -3.32 22.76 40.49
C GLY A 14 -3.30 23.34 39.08
N ARG A 15 -3.41 22.52 38.02
CA ARG A 15 -3.44 22.98 36.62
C ARG A 15 -4.84 23.21 36.05
N VAL A 16 -5.88 22.62 36.64
CA VAL A 16 -7.27 22.79 36.14
C VAL A 16 -7.83 24.16 36.54
N THR A 17 -7.47 24.68 37.71
CA THR A 17 -8.00 25.94 38.24
C THR A 17 -7.50 27.20 37.51
N ARG A 18 -6.37 27.14 36.77
CA ARG A 18 -5.80 28.30 36.06
C ARG A 18 -6.28 28.50 34.62
N LEU A 19 -7.19 27.66 34.12
CA LEU A 19 -7.72 27.76 32.75
C LEU A 19 -9.12 28.36 32.64
N LEU A 20 -9.71 28.84 33.75
CA LEU A 20 -11.06 29.42 33.79
C LEU A 20 -11.13 30.93 34.05
N GLU A 21 -10.00 31.61 34.28
CA GLU A 21 -9.98 33.03 34.69
C GLU A 21 -9.68 34.04 33.55
N ASN A 22 -9.49 33.59 32.30
CA ASN A 22 -9.14 34.48 31.16
C ASN A 22 -9.97 34.23 29.90
N ALA A 23 -11.30 34.29 30.02
CA ALA A 23 -12.20 34.36 28.87
C ALA A 23 -12.59 35.84 28.61
N PRO A 24 -12.30 36.42 27.43
CA PRO A 24 -12.65 37.81 27.14
C PRO A 24 -14.16 37.97 26.94
N THR A 25 -14.74 38.93 27.65
CA THR A 25 -16.16 39.29 27.57
C THR A 25 -16.50 39.90 26.20
N VAL A 26 -17.24 39.16 25.37
CA VAL A 26 -17.80 39.72 24.12
C VAL A 26 -19.10 40.45 24.46
N ALA A 27 -19.10 41.77 24.29
CA ALA A 27 -20.28 42.59 24.53
C ALA A 27 -21.33 42.40 23.42
N LEU A 28 -22.58 42.14 23.83
CA LEU A 28 -23.75 42.19 22.95
C LEU A 28 -24.13 43.66 22.70
N PRO A 29 -24.28 44.11 21.44
CA PRO A 29 -24.86 45.42 21.16
C PRO A 29 -26.39 45.41 21.41
N ALA A 30 -26.89 46.50 21.98
CA ALA A 30 -28.29 46.65 22.38
C ALA A 30 -29.27 46.72 21.20
N SER A 31 -30.50 46.30 21.45
CA SER A 31 -31.64 46.46 20.55
C SER A 31 -32.06 47.93 20.41
N GLY A 32 -32.23 48.39 19.17
CA GLY A 32 -32.76 49.70 18.80
C GLY A 32 -33.85 49.58 17.73
N PRO A 33 -34.77 50.57 17.60
CA PRO A 33 -36.06 50.36 16.97
C PRO A 33 -36.11 50.47 15.44
N PHE A 34 -37.19 49.90 14.91
CA PHE A 34 -37.53 49.69 13.51
C PHE A 34 -37.83 51.00 12.73
N LYS A 35 -37.39 51.07 11.46
CA LYS A 35 -37.93 51.98 10.42
C LYS A 35 -37.80 51.33 9.03
N PRO A 36 -38.90 51.03 8.33
CA PRO A 36 -38.88 50.63 6.92
C PRO A 36 -38.99 51.85 5.99
N ALA A 37 -38.42 51.75 4.79
CA ALA A 37 -38.58 52.72 3.70
C ALA A 37 -39.02 51.98 2.40
N PRO A 38 -39.67 52.64 1.42
CA PRO A 38 -40.79 52.00 0.72
C PRO A 38 -40.63 51.79 -0.82
N GLY A 39 -41.40 50.83 -1.37
CA GLY A 39 -41.75 50.69 -2.81
C GLY A 39 -40.61 50.25 -3.74
N LEU A 40 -40.81 49.66 -4.94
CA LEU A 40 -41.94 49.16 -5.76
C LEU A 40 -41.32 48.19 -6.82
N ALA A 41 -42.00 47.27 -7.53
CA ALA A 41 -43.42 46.86 -7.64
C ALA A 41 -43.49 45.29 -7.78
N ALA A 42 -44.63 44.60 -7.88
CA ALA A 42 -45.47 44.29 -9.07
C ALA A 42 -44.67 43.74 -10.29
N GLU A 43 -44.90 42.56 -10.88
CA GLU A 43 -45.96 41.53 -10.79
C GLU A 43 -45.36 40.09 -10.96
N ARG A 44 -46.04 38.94 -11.16
CA ARG A 44 -47.47 38.56 -11.33
C ARG A 44 -47.66 37.06 -10.97
N LEU A 45 -48.76 36.69 -10.29
CA LEU A 45 -49.29 35.30 -10.19
C LEU A 45 -50.83 35.33 -10.09
N PRO A 46 -51.51 34.40 -10.78
CA PRO A 46 -52.39 33.43 -10.10
C PRO A 46 -52.12 31.99 -10.61
N ALA A 47 -52.59 30.91 -9.99
CA ALA A 47 -53.84 30.78 -9.23
C ALA A 47 -53.75 29.84 -8.01
N VAL A 48 -54.70 30.02 -7.10
CA VAL A 48 -54.99 29.14 -5.96
C VAL A 48 -56.22 28.30 -6.28
N LEU A 49 -56.16 27.00 -6.04
CA LEU A 49 -57.32 26.21 -5.61
C LEU A 49 -56.94 25.35 -4.41
N GLN A 50 -57.93 25.10 -3.56
CA GLN A 50 -57.78 24.81 -2.13
C GLN A 50 -58.05 23.33 -1.76
N PRO A 51 -57.83 22.92 -0.49
CA PRO A 51 -57.44 21.54 -0.16
C PRO A 51 -58.61 20.62 0.24
N LYS A 52 -58.29 19.34 0.49
CA LYS A 52 -59.08 18.46 1.37
C LYS A 52 -58.20 17.66 2.34
N ASP A 53 -58.46 17.96 3.61
CA ASP A 53 -58.70 17.04 4.72
C ASP A 53 -57.61 16.09 5.27
N GLN A 54 -57.56 16.11 6.59
CA GLN A 54 -56.77 15.30 7.50
C GLN A 54 -57.41 13.89 7.63
N PHE A 55 -56.68 12.89 8.17
CA PHE A 55 -56.92 12.44 9.56
C PHE A 55 -55.94 11.34 10.05
N GLN A 56 -55.54 11.52 11.32
CA GLN A 56 -55.12 10.52 12.33
C GLN A 56 -53.87 9.63 12.19
N ALA A 57 -53.17 9.56 13.33
CA ALA A 57 -52.10 8.64 13.67
C ALA A 57 -52.64 7.33 14.27
N ASN A 58 -51.81 6.28 14.30
CA ASN A 58 -51.40 5.66 15.58
C ASN A 58 -50.36 4.53 15.45
N SER A 59 -49.69 4.28 16.59
CA SER A 59 -48.98 3.06 17.01
C SER A 59 -47.54 2.81 16.54
N PRO A 60 -46.60 2.54 17.47
CA PRO A 60 -45.21 2.16 17.17
C PRO A 60 -45.07 0.63 17.03
N PHE A 61 -44.10 0.17 16.25
CA PHE A 61 -43.72 -1.24 16.20
C PHE A 61 -42.40 -1.49 16.92
N SER A 62 -42.49 -2.04 18.13
CA SER A 62 -41.38 -2.63 18.86
C SER A 62 -41.00 -3.99 18.26
N GLY A 63 -39.75 -4.17 17.84
CA GLY A 63 -39.24 -5.43 17.32
C GLY A 63 -37.92 -5.83 17.99
N GLN A 64 -38.01 -6.45 19.17
CA GLN A 64 -36.87 -7.17 19.73
C GLN A 64 -36.60 -8.43 18.91
N ALA A 65 -35.34 -8.67 18.58
CA ALA A 65 -34.86 -9.98 18.14
C ALA A 65 -33.51 -10.26 18.81
N GLN A 66 -33.55 -10.73 20.06
CA GLN A 66 -32.41 -11.45 20.62
C GLN A 66 -32.37 -12.84 19.99
N ALA A 67 -31.24 -13.21 19.41
CA ALA A 67 -30.92 -14.58 19.06
C ALA A 67 -29.44 -14.82 19.36
N SER A 68 -29.15 -15.17 20.61
CA SER A 68 -27.84 -15.71 20.99
C SER A 68 -27.77 -17.17 20.57
N LEU A 69 -26.75 -17.54 19.79
CA LEU A 69 -26.21 -18.90 19.85
C LEU A 69 -24.76 -18.93 19.34
N THR A 70 -23.89 -19.37 20.24
CA THR A 70 -22.46 -19.63 20.03
C THR A 70 -22.25 -20.96 19.31
N LEU A 71 -21.33 -21.01 18.34
CA LEU A 71 -20.24 -22.02 18.24
C LEU A 71 -19.57 -21.93 16.85
N PHE A 72 -18.27 -21.63 16.82
CA PHE A 72 -17.20 -22.52 16.34
C PHE A 72 -15.94 -21.72 16.03
N ASP A 73 -14.90 -21.94 16.83
CA ASP A 73 -13.52 -21.70 16.41
C ASP A 73 -13.21 -22.52 15.16
N HIS A 74 -12.57 -21.91 14.15
CA HIS A 74 -11.44 -22.51 13.42
C HIS A 74 -10.77 -21.47 12.49
N PRO A 75 -9.45 -21.61 12.23
CA PRO A 75 -8.67 -20.57 11.56
C PRO A 75 -8.88 -20.56 10.04
N LEU A 76 -8.90 -19.36 9.45
CA LEU A 76 -8.92 -19.14 7.99
C LEU A 76 -7.57 -19.48 7.34
N GLY A 77 -7.26 -20.78 7.26
CA GLY A 77 -6.17 -21.31 6.47
C GLY A 77 -6.52 -21.46 4.98
N SER A 78 -5.58 -21.09 4.12
CA SER A 78 -5.38 -21.65 2.77
C SER A 78 -6.62 -21.81 1.86
N LEU A 79 -7.02 -20.72 1.18
CA LEU A 79 -7.83 -20.79 -0.05
C LEU A 79 -6.98 -20.54 -1.31
N TYR A 80 -6.02 -21.43 -1.56
CA TYR A 80 -5.49 -21.70 -2.89
C TYR A 80 -5.90 -23.10 -3.34
N ARG A 81 -7.09 -23.22 -3.94
CA ARG A 81 -7.44 -24.43 -4.71
C ARG A 81 -6.53 -24.50 -5.95
N ARG A 82 -5.93 -25.68 -6.18
CA ARG A 82 -5.29 -26.00 -7.46
C ARG A 82 -6.35 -25.97 -8.58
N PRO A 83 -6.05 -25.46 -9.78
CA PRO A 83 -6.83 -25.79 -10.97
C PRO A 83 -6.67 -27.29 -11.27
N GLU A 84 -7.76 -27.94 -11.63
CA GLU A 84 -7.78 -29.35 -12.02
C GLU A 84 -7.03 -29.56 -13.34
N GLN A 85 -6.32 -30.69 -13.45
CA GLN A 85 -5.69 -31.10 -14.71
C GLN A 85 -6.77 -31.61 -15.66
N ILE A 86 -7.09 -30.83 -16.69
CA ILE A 86 -7.84 -31.34 -17.84
C ILE A 86 -6.89 -32.26 -18.62
N ALA A 87 -7.17 -33.57 -18.57
CA ALA A 87 -6.39 -34.57 -19.28
C ALA A 87 -6.72 -34.55 -20.78
N THR A 88 -5.75 -34.19 -21.62
CA THR A 88 -5.77 -34.48 -23.06
C THR A 88 -5.35 -35.94 -23.31
N PRO A 89 -6.06 -36.71 -24.16
CA PRO A 89 -5.68 -38.11 -24.44
C PRO A 89 -4.35 -38.22 -25.17
N ILE A 90 -3.53 -39.18 -24.76
CA ILE A 90 -2.29 -39.57 -25.46
C ILE A 90 -2.69 -40.45 -26.68
N PRO A 91 -2.25 -40.14 -27.91
CA PRO A 91 -2.47 -41.03 -29.05
C PRO A 91 -1.66 -42.33 -28.89
N ARG A 92 -2.28 -43.47 -29.19
CA ARG A 92 -1.68 -44.81 -29.05
C ARG A 92 -0.50 -44.98 -30.01
N ALA A 93 0.50 -45.75 -29.57
CA ALA A 93 1.66 -46.10 -30.38
C ALA A 93 1.27 -46.98 -31.59
N ILE A 94 1.99 -46.77 -32.69
CA ILE A 94 1.96 -47.61 -33.88
C ILE A 94 2.91 -48.79 -33.64
N PRO A 95 2.52 -50.05 -33.90
CA PRO A 95 3.46 -51.17 -33.88
C PRO A 95 4.39 -51.09 -35.10
N ILE A 96 5.69 -51.32 -34.88
CA ILE A 96 6.69 -51.43 -35.93
C ILE A 96 7.21 -52.88 -35.86
N ASP A 97 7.19 -53.58 -37.00
CA ASP A 97 7.54 -54.99 -37.10
C ASP A 97 9.02 -55.28 -36.81
N GLU A 98 9.27 -56.41 -36.15
CA GLU A 98 10.60 -57.01 -36.00
C GLU A 98 10.99 -57.78 -37.27
N GLU A 99 11.58 -57.13 -38.28
CA GLU A 99 12.49 -57.81 -39.23
C GLU A 99 13.30 -56.84 -40.12
N THR A 100 14.44 -56.33 -39.64
CA THR A 100 15.62 -56.10 -40.51
C THR A 100 16.91 -56.20 -39.71
N LEU A 101 17.90 -56.90 -40.26
CA LEU A 101 19.05 -57.47 -39.55
C LEU A 101 20.35 -56.67 -39.71
N LEU A 102 21.08 -56.52 -38.59
CA LEU A 102 22.56 -56.54 -38.45
C LEU A 102 23.41 -55.41 -39.10
N PRO A 103 24.70 -55.25 -38.68
CA PRO A 103 25.29 -55.44 -37.35
C PRO A 103 26.03 -54.19 -36.82
N LEU A 104 26.36 -54.15 -35.52
CA LEU A 104 27.28 -53.15 -34.96
C LEU A 104 28.73 -53.47 -35.33
N GLU A 105 29.47 -52.49 -35.85
CA GLU A 105 30.92 -52.40 -35.64
C GLU A 105 31.25 -51.54 -34.41
N SER A 106 32.23 -51.99 -33.64
CA SER A 106 32.65 -51.44 -32.38
C SER A 106 33.76 -50.39 -32.55
N GLY A 107 33.52 -49.17 -32.04
CA GLY A 107 34.55 -48.14 -31.92
C GLY A 107 34.32 -47.27 -30.69
N PRO A 108 35.34 -47.00 -29.84
CA PRO A 108 35.16 -46.14 -28.67
C PRO A 108 35.02 -44.67 -29.11
N PRO A 109 34.05 -43.90 -28.57
CA PRO A 109 33.89 -42.49 -28.91
C PRO A 109 35.06 -41.66 -28.37
N SER A 110 35.70 -40.90 -29.25
CA SER A 110 36.73 -39.92 -28.88
C SER A 110 36.15 -38.81 -28.00
N PRO A 111 36.92 -38.25 -27.04
CA PRO A 111 36.44 -37.22 -26.13
C PRO A 111 36.21 -35.89 -26.89
N VAL A 112 34.93 -35.51 -27.03
CA VAL A 112 34.54 -34.21 -27.60
C VAL A 112 35.00 -33.10 -26.67
N LYS A 113 36.04 -32.36 -27.07
CA LYS A 113 36.49 -31.14 -26.38
C LYS A 113 35.36 -30.12 -26.39
N SER A 114 34.75 -29.88 -25.23
CA SER A 114 33.88 -28.72 -25.03
C SER A 114 34.70 -27.43 -25.21
N PRO A 115 34.20 -26.40 -25.91
CA PRO A 115 34.90 -25.13 -26.03
C PRO A 115 35.04 -24.48 -24.63
N PRO A 116 36.16 -23.80 -24.34
CA PRO A 116 36.38 -23.20 -23.03
C PRO A 116 35.33 -22.13 -22.74
N ALA A 117 34.75 -22.19 -21.55
CA ALA A 117 33.82 -21.17 -21.08
C ALA A 117 34.52 -19.80 -21.08
N LYS A 118 33.92 -18.81 -21.75
CA LYS A 118 34.37 -17.42 -21.62
C LYS A 118 34.30 -17.03 -20.13
N PRO A 119 35.36 -16.44 -19.55
CA PRO A 119 35.27 -15.91 -18.20
C PRO A 119 34.16 -14.86 -18.15
N LEU A 120 33.28 -14.97 -17.16
CA LEU A 120 32.28 -13.95 -16.86
C LEU A 120 33.02 -12.65 -16.54
N SER A 121 32.86 -11.65 -17.40
CA SER A 121 33.46 -10.34 -17.21
C SER A 121 33.07 -9.79 -15.83
N GLU A 122 34.09 -9.42 -15.08
CA GLU A 122 34.01 -8.84 -13.75
C GLU A 122 33.20 -7.54 -13.83
N ASN A 123 31.93 -7.60 -13.42
CA ASN A 123 31.04 -6.44 -13.43
C ASN A 123 31.41 -5.53 -12.25
N ALA A 124 32.48 -4.76 -12.41
CA ALA A 124 32.77 -3.63 -11.56
C ALA A 124 31.50 -2.73 -11.48
N PRO A 125 31.02 -2.37 -10.28
CA PRO A 125 29.79 -1.63 -10.15
C PRO A 125 29.97 -0.21 -10.71
N GLU A 126 29.35 0.07 -11.86
CA GLU A 126 29.28 1.43 -12.42
C GLU A 126 28.89 2.44 -11.33
N ALA A 127 29.74 3.46 -11.17
CA ALA A 127 29.53 4.58 -10.27
C ALA A 127 28.18 5.25 -10.57
N SER A 128 27.20 5.05 -9.69
CA SER A 128 25.83 5.48 -9.94
C SER A 128 25.70 7.00 -9.76
N THR A 129 25.43 7.69 -10.87
CA THR A 129 25.18 9.14 -10.96
C THR A 129 23.86 9.60 -10.33
N VAL A 130 23.09 8.69 -9.72
CA VAL A 130 21.85 9.02 -9.02
C VAL A 130 22.19 9.68 -7.68
N PRO A 131 21.74 10.92 -7.39
CA PRO A 131 21.95 11.55 -6.09
C PRO A 131 21.45 10.68 -4.94
N GLU A 132 22.10 10.72 -3.78
CA GLU A 132 21.62 9.99 -2.61
C GLU A 132 20.27 10.55 -2.15
N PRO A 133 19.23 9.71 -2.02
CA PRO A 133 17.94 10.20 -1.57
C PRO A 133 17.99 10.53 -0.08
N ARG A 134 17.62 11.76 0.24
CA ARG A 134 17.24 12.14 1.60
C ARG A 134 15.85 11.58 1.89
N TYR A 135 15.80 10.30 2.25
CA TYR A 135 14.55 9.60 2.55
C TYR A 135 13.76 10.32 3.65
N GLU A 136 14.44 10.63 4.76
CA GLU A 136 13.87 11.15 6.01
C GLU A 136 13.10 12.47 5.85
N LYS A 137 13.62 13.40 5.04
CA LYS A 137 13.04 14.74 4.87
C LYS A 137 12.99 15.17 3.41
N SER A 138 11.77 15.44 2.96
CA SER A 138 11.52 16.09 1.67
C SER A 138 12.19 17.47 1.62
N PRO A 139 12.71 17.92 0.46
CA PRO A 139 13.14 19.31 0.27
C PRO A 139 12.04 20.35 0.55
N TYR A 140 10.79 19.90 0.60
CA TYR A 140 9.60 20.71 0.86
C TYR A 140 9.00 20.48 2.26
N HIS A 141 9.75 19.89 3.20
CA HIS A 141 9.25 19.48 4.52
C HIS A 141 8.45 20.58 5.24
N ASP A 142 7.23 20.24 5.65
CA ASP A 142 6.33 21.07 6.45
C ASP A 142 5.85 20.23 7.65
N PRO A 143 6.12 20.62 8.91
CA PRO A 143 5.70 19.86 10.09
C PRO A 143 4.18 19.87 10.33
N LYS A 144 3.42 20.71 9.63
CA LYS A 144 1.94 20.69 9.65
C LYS A 144 1.35 19.69 8.63
N LYS A 145 2.18 19.10 7.77
CA LYS A 145 1.81 18.09 6.77
C LYS A 145 2.19 16.69 7.27
N PHE A 146 1.70 15.67 6.56
CA PHE A 146 2.10 14.30 6.84
C PHE A 146 3.63 14.12 6.74
N VAL A 147 4.21 13.35 7.65
CA VAL A 147 5.60 12.88 7.57
C VAL A 147 5.59 11.35 7.76
N PRO A 148 6.14 10.57 6.81
CA PRO A 148 6.15 9.11 6.86
C PRO A 148 7.19 8.59 7.85
N ALA A 149 6.78 7.62 8.66
CA ALA A 149 7.63 6.76 9.47
C ALA A 149 8.34 5.66 8.65
N PHE A 150 7.86 5.41 7.41
CA PHE A 150 8.49 4.52 6.41
C PHE A 150 9.01 5.35 5.22
N PRO A 151 10.05 6.18 5.44
CA PRO A 151 10.51 7.16 4.45
C PRO A 151 11.13 6.55 3.19
N MET A 152 11.73 5.35 3.28
CA MET A 152 12.35 4.67 2.14
C MET A 152 11.28 4.18 1.16
N MET A 153 10.29 3.43 1.67
CA MET A 153 9.11 3.04 0.92
C MET A 153 8.37 4.28 0.37
N ALA A 154 8.03 5.25 1.22
CA ALA A 154 7.31 6.45 0.80
C ALA A 154 8.03 7.25 -0.32
N TYR A 155 9.36 7.24 -0.36
CA TYR A 155 10.13 7.88 -1.42
C TYR A 155 10.05 7.11 -2.74
N HIS A 156 10.22 5.79 -2.72
CA HIS A 156 10.22 5.00 -3.96
C HIS A 156 8.83 4.79 -4.55
N GLU A 157 7.79 4.85 -3.73
CA GLU A 157 6.40 4.80 -4.20
C GLU A 157 5.91 6.17 -4.72
N SER A 158 6.13 7.28 -3.98
CA SER A 158 5.52 8.58 -4.32
C SER A 158 6.49 9.77 -4.47
N GLY A 159 7.81 9.54 -4.40
CA GLY A 159 8.84 10.58 -4.38
C GLY A 159 8.76 11.60 -5.51
N ILE A 160 8.42 11.16 -6.73
CA ILE A 160 8.29 12.01 -7.92
C ILE A 160 7.11 13.00 -7.87
N TYR A 161 6.15 12.78 -6.96
CA TYR A 161 4.96 13.64 -6.77
C TYR A 161 5.13 14.69 -5.66
N ARG A 162 6.22 14.60 -4.88
CA ARG A 162 6.51 15.50 -3.75
C ARG A 162 6.66 16.93 -4.24
N ASN A 163 5.93 17.86 -3.61
CA ASN A 163 5.94 19.27 -3.97
C ASN A 163 5.63 20.15 -2.73
N ARG A 164 5.73 21.49 -2.87
CA ARG A 164 5.51 22.44 -1.74
C ARG A 164 4.14 22.33 -1.06
N LYS A 165 3.09 21.86 -1.74
CA LYS A 165 1.73 21.73 -1.16
C LYS A 165 1.47 20.34 -0.57
N ASP A 166 2.19 19.35 -1.05
CA ASP A 166 2.12 17.94 -0.62
C ASP A 166 3.54 17.35 -0.56
N PRO A 167 4.29 17.58 0.54
CA PRO A 167 5.73 17.30 0.59
C PRO A 167 6.09 15.80 0.53
N TYR A 168 5.11 14.92 0.76
CA TYR A 168 5.29 13.47 0.85
C TYR A 168 4.27 12.68 0.00
N GLY A 169 3.62 13.32 -0.98
CA GLY A 169 2.81 12.63 -2.00
C GLY A 169 1.51 12.00 -1.49
N VAL A 170 0.90 12.52 -0.42
CA VAL A 170 -0.36 12.02 0.14
C VAL A 170 -1.49 12.04 -0.90
N GLY A 171 -1.47 13.02 -1.81
CA GLY A 171 -2.41 13.19 -2.92
C GLY A 171 -1.91 12.67 -4.26
N ALA A 172 -0.80 11.92 -4.30
CA ALA A 172 -0.24 11.34 -5.52
C ALA A 172 -1.24 10.42 -6.21
N ILE A 173 -1.29 10.48 -7.55
CA ILE A 173 -2.09 9.58 -8.39
C ILE A 173 -1.29 9.23 -9.64
N THR A 174 -1.10 7.94 -9.94
CA THR A 174 -0.56 7.50 -11.24
C THR A 174 -1.67 7.28 -12.27
N TYR A 175 -1.28 7.32 -13.55
CA TYR A 175 -2.20 7.14 -14.68
C TYR A 175 -1.65 6.14 -15.73
N PRO A 176 -1.24 4.92 -15.35
CA PRO A 176 -0.67 3.97 -16.29
C PRO A 176 -1.75 3.41 -17.22
N SER A 177 -1.32 3.07 -18.44
CA SER A 177 -2.01 2.11 -19.29
C SER A 177 -1.66 0.68 -18.87
N ARG A 178 -2.51 -0.29 -19.23
CA ARG A 178 -2.28 -1.73 -18.98
C ARG A 178 -0.98 -2.28 -19.57
N LYS A 179 -0.38 -1.59 -20.55
CA LYS A 179 0.92 -1.92 -21.16
C LYS A 179 2.13 -1.37 -20.39
N GLN A 180 1.91 -0.41 -19.50
CA GLN A 180 2.95 0.22 -18.67
C GLN A 180 2.96 -0.38 -17.26
N ASP A 181 1.78 -0.61 -16.69
CA ASP A 181 1.62 -1.23 -15.38
C ASP A 181 0.35 -2.10 -15.37
N SER A 182 0.43 -3.26 -14.72
CA SER A 182 -0.70 -4.16 -14.53
C SER A 182 -1.58 -3.78 -13.33
N GLY A 183 -1.07 -2.99 -12.37
CA GLY A 183 -1.77 -2.51 -11.16
C GLY A 183 -2.80 -1.41 -11.40
N GLY A 184 -2.81 -0.78 -12.58
CA GLY A 184 -3.70 0.35 -12.87
C GLY A 184 -3.32 1.62 -12.11
N LYS A 185 -4.25 2.57 -11.99
CA LYS A 185 -4.04 3.78 -11.18
C LYS A 185 -3.73 3.40 -9.74
N THR A 186 -2.72 4.02 -9.17
CA THR A 186 -2.29 3.92 -7.77
C THR A 186 -2.42 5.27 -7.06
N TYR A 187 -2.62 5.26 -5.74
CA TYR A 187 -2.97 6.46 -4.96
C TYR A 187 -2.15 6.61 -3.67
N GLY A 188 -1.82 7.87 -3.35
CA GLY A 188 -1.24 8.27 -2.07
C GLY A 188 0.24 7.97 -1.90
N THR A 189 0.76 8.22 -0.70
CA THR A 189 2.19 8.12 -0.39
C THR A 189 2.75 6.71 -0.63
N TYR A 190 1.89 5.68 -0.44
CA TYR A 190 2.22 4.26 -0.54
C TYR A 190 1.61 3.57 -1.78
N GLN A 191 1.06 4.35 -2.71
CA GLN A 191 0.62 3.91 -4.05
C GLN A 191 -0.34 2.71 -4.05
N PHE A 192 -1.46 2.80 -3.33
CA PHE A 192 -2.48 1.75 -3.30
C PHE A 192 -3.08 1.51 -4.68
N GLU A 193 -2.91 0.31 -5.24
CA GLU A 193 -3.38 -0.04 -6.57
C GLU A 193 -4.89 -0.27 -6.63
N THR A 194 -5.46 -0.19 -7.85
CA THR A 194 -6.90 -0.33 -8.10
C THR A 194 -7.27 -1.37 -9.15
N TYR A 195 -6.30 -1.80 -9.97
CA TYR A 195 -6.48 -2.54 -11.22
C TYR A 195 -7.42 -1.85 -12.24
N VAL A 196 -7.58 -0.52 -12.17
CA VAL A 196 -8.32 0.30 -13.16
C VAL A 196 -7.33 1.20 -13.90
N TYR A 197 -7.27 1.11 -15.23
CA TYR A 197 -6.29 1.79 -16.06
C TYR A 197 -6.76 3.19 -16.50
N LYS A 198 -5.85 4.03 -17.02
CA LYS A 198 -6.13 5.42 -17.45
C LYS A 198 -7.37 5.58 -18.34
N ASN A 199 -7.68 4.61 -19.20
CA ASN A 199 -8.81 4.64 -20.14
C ASN A 199 -10.11 4.02 -19.57
N GLY A 200 -10.21 3.78 -18.25
CA GLY A 200 -11.38 3.18 -17.62
C GLY A 200 -11.50 1.65 -17.80
N THR A 201 -10.67 1.02 -18.64
CA THR A 201 -10.56 -0.44 -18.65
C THR A 201 -10.02 -0.94 -17.31
N ARG A 202 -10.30 -2.20 -16.94
CA ARG A 202 -9.93 -2.75 -15.63
C ARG A 202 -9.50 -4.21 -15.70
N GLY A 203 -8.88 -4.68 -14.62
CA GLY A 203 -8.70 -6.10 -14.34
C GLY A 203 -10.05 -6.80 -14.07
N SER A 204 -10.01 -8.07 -13.66
CA SER A 204 -11.22 -8.78 -13.26
C SER A 204 -11.90 -8.12 -12.06
N ALA A 205 -13.22 -8.30 -11.91
CA ALA A 205 -13.98 -7.77 -10.78
C ALA A 205 -13.36 -8.19 -9.42
N ALA A 206 -12.89 -9.44 -9.32
CA ALA A 206 -12.17 -9.94 -8.15
C ALA A 206 -10.87 -9.17 -7.87
N LYS A 207 -10.06 -8.84 -8.90
CA LYS A 207 -8.84 -8.03 -8.72
C LYS A 207 -9.17 -6.63 -8.20
N VAL A 208 -10.16 -5.96 -8.81
CA VAL A 208 -10.57 -4.61 -8.37
C VAL A 208 -11.13 -4.66 -6.93
N ALA A 209 -12.02 -5.60 -6.62
CA ALA A 209 -12.66 -5.71 -5.31
C ALA A 209 -11.70 -6.05 -4.16
N ASN A 210 -10.60 -6.74 -4.49
CA ASN A 210 -9.51 -7.12 -3.56
C ASN A 210 -8.27 -6.22 -3.68
N SER A 211 -8.32 -5.14 -4.47
CA SER A 211 -7.20 -4.19 -4.61
C SER A 211 -6.89 -3.46 -3.30
N THR A 212 -5.65 -3.01 -3.10
CA THR A 212 -5.21 -2.34 -1.88
C THR A 212 -6.02 -1.08 -1.60
N MET A 213 -6.42 -0.33 -2.64
CA MET A 213 -7.37 0.78 -2.48
C MET A 213 -8.73 0.29 -1.95
N MET A 214 -9.31 -0.75 -2.53
CA MET A 214 -10.60 -1.25 -2.04
C MET A 214 -10.52 -1.88 -0.64
N ARG A 215 -9.37 -2.43 -0.24
CA ARG A 215 -9.13 -2.87 1.15
C ARG A 215 -9.01 -1.67 2.10
N PHE A 216 -8.32 -0.60 1.71
CA PHE A 216 -8.25 0.66 2.47
C PHE A 216 -9.63 1.30 2.67
N LEU A 217 -10.47 1.31 1.64
CA LEU A 217 -11.83 1.86 1.72
C LEU A 217 -12.81 1.00 2.53
N LYS A 218 -12.54 -0.30 2.70
CA LYS A 218 -13.33 -1.22 3.54
C LYS A 218 -12.83 -1.32 4.98
N TRP A 219 -11.68 -0.72 5.29
CA TRP A 219 -11.08 -0.77 6.62
C TRP A 219 -11.88 0.10 7.58
N ASP A 220 -12.34 -0.50 8.68
CA ASP A 220 -13.18 0.08 9.72
C ASP A 220 -12.57 1.35 10.37
N LYS A 221 -11.24 1.41 10.44
CA LYS A 221 -10.49 2.54 11.03
C LYS A 221 -10.10 3.63 10.04
N ASN A 222 -10.54 3.56 8.78
CA ASN A 222 -10.30 4.61 7.80
C ASN A 222 -11.36 5.74 7.95
N PRO A 223 -11.00 6.93 8.48
CA PRO A 223 -11.98 7.99 8.72
C PRO A 223 -12.55 8.60 7.43
N PHE A 224 -11.89 8.39 6.29
CA PHE A 224 -12.31 8.85 4.96
C PHE A 224 -13.14 7.80 4.20
N ALA A 225 -13.39 6.62 4.80
CA ALA A 225 -14.09 5.54 4.13
C ALA A 225 -15.51 5.93 3.70
N ALA A 226 -16.28 6.64 4.53
CA ALA A 226 -17.67 6.96 4.25
C ALA A 226 -17.83 7.82 2.99
N GLU A 227 -17.09 8.93 2.90
CA GLU A 227 -17.17 9.85 1.75
C GLU A 227 -16.58 9.22 0.47
N LEU A 228 -15.45 8.51 0.57
CA LEU A 228 -14.82 7.89 -0.59
C LEU A 228 -15.65 6.72 -1.11
N ASN A 229 -16.27 5.91 -0.24
CA ASN A 229 -17.21 4.87 -0.67
C ASN A 229 -18.49 5.44 -1.31
N ALA A 230 -18.97 6.62 -0.88
CA ALA A 230 -20.09 7.28 -1.56
C ALA A 230 -19.73 7.67 -3.00
N VAL A 231 -18.51 8.17 -3.24
CA VAL A 231 -17.98 8.43 -4.60
C VAL A 231 -17.83 7.13 -5.39
N VAL A 232 -17.25 6.08 -4.80
CA VAL A 232 -17.08 4.76 -5.45
C VAL A 232 -18.43 4.14 -5.82
N LYS A 233 -19.46 4.23 -4.95
CA LYS A 233 -20.80 3.70 -5.22
C LYS A 233 -21.46 4.36 -6.43
N ARG A 234 -21.19 5.65 -6.67
CA ARG A 234 -21.82 6.43 -7.75
C ARG A 234 -21.02 6.46 -9.06
N TYR A 235 -19.69 6.49 -8.97
CA TYR A 235 -18.81 6.71 -10.14
C TYR A 235 -17.77 5.60 -10.35
N GLY A 236 -17.62 4.68 -9.40
CA GLY A 236 -16.56 3.68 -9.39
C GLY A 236 -15.23 4.19 -8.82
N VAL A 237 -14.43 3.27 -8.29
CA VAL A 237 -13.04 3.53 -7.89
C VAL A 237 -12.22 3.94 -9.12
N ALA A 238 -11.26 4.85 -8.92
CA ALA A 238 -10.41 5.39 -9.97
C ALA A 238 -11.11 6.16 -11.12
N SER A 239 -12.37 6.57 -10.91
CA SER A 239 -13.06 7.58 -11.72
C SER A 239 -12.43 8.97 -11.58
N SER A 240 -12.77 9.90 -12.47
CA SER A 240 -12.33 11.31 -12.35
C SER A 240 -12.89 11.99 -11.10
N GLN A 241 -14.09 11.62 -10.65
CA GLN A 241 -14.69 12.08 -9.41
C GLN A 241 -13.93 11.53 -8.18
N PHE A 242 -13.46 10.28 -8.24
CA PHE A 242 -12.60 9.71 -7.20
C PHE A 242 -11.24 10.44 -7.14
N ASP A 243 -10.61 10.72 -8.30
CA ASP A 243 -9.37 11.50 -8.36
C ASP A 243 -9.53 12.91 -7.75
N GLN A 244 -10.67 13.56 -7.98
CA GLN A 244 -10.98 14.88 -7.42
C GLN A 244 -11.18 14.83 -5.90
N ALA A 245 -11.96 13.86 -5.40
CA ALA A 245 -12.17 13.66 -3.98
C ALA A 245 -10.84 13.37 -3.24
N TRP A 246 -10.00 12.49 -3.80
CA TRP A 246 -8.68 12.18 -3.24
C TRP A 246 -7.78 13.42 -3.15
N LYS A 247 -7.71 14.22 -4.23
CA LYS A 247 -6.93 15.47 -4.26
C LYS A 247 -7.47 16.51 -3.28
N LYS A 248 -8.79 16.62 -3.11
CA LYS A 248 -9.42 17.51 -2.13
C LYS A 248 -8.99 17.14 -0.71
N LEU A 249 -9.11 15.87 -0.33
CA LEU A 249 -8.70 15.39 0.99
C LEU A 249 -7.19 15.54 1.23
N ALA A 250 -6.36 15.30 0.22
CA ALA A 250 -4.91 15.53 0.33
C ALA A 250 -4.51 17.01 0.47
N ALA A 251 -5.35 17.94 -0.01
CA ALA A 251 -5.13 19.37 0.16
C ALA A 251 -5.60 19.86 1.54
N GLU A 252 -6.84 19.52 1.92
CA GLU A 252 -7.52 20.00 3.13
C GLU A 252 -7.09 19.25 4.40
N GLN A 253 -6.90 17.92 4.30
CA GLN A 253 -6.71 17.02 5.44
C GLN A 253 -5.40 16.20 5.33
N ASN A 254 -4.38 16.76 4.67
CA ASN A 254 -3.10 16.09 4.32
C ASN A 254 -2.51 15.21 5.43
N LEU A 255 -2.35 15.75 6.64
CA LEU A 255 -1.75 15.04 7.78
C LEU A 255 -2.59 13.81 8.18
N ALA A 256 -3.90 13.98 8.30
CA ALA A 256 -4.80 12.90 8.68
C ALA A 256 -4.93 11.83 7.58
N LEU A 257 -5.01 12.24 6.30
CA LEU A 257 -5.05 11.32 5.17
C LEU A 257 -3.76 10.51 5.04
N GLY A 258 -2.60 11.15 5.19
CA GLY A 258 -1.30 10.45 5.18
C GLY A 258 -1.17 9.46 6.35
N LYS A 259 -1.58 9.84 7.56
CA LYS A 259 -1.58 8.93 8.73
C LYS A 259 -2.56 7.78 8.57
N ALA A 260 -3.73 7.98 7.93
CA ALA A 260 -4.64 6.88 7.61
C ALA A 260 -4.02 5.90 6.60
N GLN A 261 -3.33 6.39 5.57
CA GLN A 261 -2.61 5.53 4.62
C GLN A 261 -1.47 4.74 5.29
N GLU A 262 -0.67 5.40 6.15
CA GLU A 262 0.43 4.76 6.89
C GLU A 262 -0.05 3.69 7.87
N THR A 263 -1.11 3.99 8.63
CA THR A 263 -1.68 3.03 9.58
C THR A 263 -2.33 1.86 8.84
N PHE A 264 -2.94 2.10 7.68
CA PHE A 264 -3.48 1.03 6.85
C PHE A 264 -2.40 0.14 6.23
N VAL A 265 -1.29 0.68 5.71
CA VAL A 265 -0.26 -0.17 5.10
C VAL A 265 0.42 -1.06 6.15
N LEU A 266 0.56 -0.57 7.39
CA LEU A 266 0.90 -1.41 8.54
C LEU A 266 -0.16 -2.50 8.79
N HIS A 267 -1.43 -2.13 8.89
CA HIS A 267 -2.51 -3.11 9.10
C HIS A 267 -2.55 -4.21 8.02
N ASP A 268 -2.39 -3.85 6.74
CA ASP A 268 -2.46 -4.76 5.59
C ASP A 268 -1.22 -5.66 5.43
N LYS A 269 -0.04 -5.20 5.87
CA LYS A 269 1.24 -5.87 5.61
C LYS A 269 2.00 -6.35 6.84
N LYS A 270 1.74 -5.86 8.06
CA LYS A 270 2.58 -6.14 9.23
C LYS A 270 2.74 -7.63 9.50
N SER A 271 1.66 -8.42 9.43
CA SER A 271 1.74 -9.87 9.59
C SER A 271 2.68 -10.53 8.57
N LYS A 272 2.67 -10.08 7.31
CA LYS A 272 3.62 -10.55 6.28
C LYS A 272 5.06 -10.14 6.60
N VAL A 273 5.29 -8.93 7.11
CA VAL A 273 6.63 -8.46 7.55
C VAL A 273 7.11 -9.28 8.76
N ASP A 274 6.25 -9.51 9.75
CA ASP A 274 6.57 -10.31 10.94
C ASP A 274 6.92 -11.76 10.56
N THR A 275 6.13 -12.40 9.68
CA THR A 275 6.43 -13.74 9.15
C THR A 275 7.73 -13.76 8.35
N PHE A 276 7.98 -12.76 7.49
CA PHE A 276 9.23 -12.64 6.74
C PHE A 276 10.44 -12.58 7.68
N LEU A 277 10.38 -11.75 8.73
CA LEU A 277 11.46 -11.57 9.69
C LEU A 277 11.66 -12.80 10.60
N ALA A 278 10.59 -13.55 10.90
CA ALA A 278 10.66 -14.82 11.60
C ALA A 278 11.31 -15.93 10.74
N GLU A 279 10.86 -16.10 9.49
CA GLU A 279 11.44 -17.08 8.55
C GLU A 279 12.91 -16.79 8.20
N ALA A 280 13.33 -15.53 8.25
CA ALA A 280 14.70 -15.12 8.01
C ALA A 280 15.67 -15.48 9.16
N GLN A 281 15.15 -15.91 10.32
CA GLN A 281 15.92 -16.34 11.50
C GLN A 281 16.93 -15.29 12.02
N LEU A 282 16.67 -14.00 11.78
CA LEU A 282 17.56 -12.90 12.15
C LEU A 282 17.60 -12.66 13.66
N SER A 283 18.60 -11.91 14.14
CA SER A 283 18.66 -11.47 15.54
C SER A 283 17.53 -10.48 15.88
N GLU A 284 17.13 -10.42 17.15
CA GLU A 284 16.11 -9.47 17.63
C GLU A 284 16.52 -8.01 17.41
N GLU A 285 17.81 -7.71 17.43
CA GLU A 285 18.36 -6.39 17.09
C GLU A 285 18.03 -6.02 15.64
N VAL A 286 18.32 -6.90 14.69
CA VAL A 286 18.03 -6.66 13.26
C VAL A 286 16.54 -6.60 12.97
N LYS A 287 15.72 -7.42 13.65
CA LYS A 287 14.24 -7.34 13.53
C LYS A 287 13.66 -6.02 14.04
N ARG A 288 14.38 -5.34 14.95
CA ARG A 288 13.98 -4.04 15.53
C ARG A 288 14.59 -2.85 14.78
N ASP A 289 15.52 -3.05 13.85
CA ASP A 289 16.07 -1.96 13.04
C ASP A 289 14.96 -1.38 12.12
N PRO A 290 14.59 -0.10 12.26
CA PRO A 290 13.50 0.49 11.50
C PRO A 290 13.79 0.55 10.00
N ARG A 291 15.07 0.60 9.59
CA ARG A 291 15.49 0.59 8.18
C ARG A 291 15.22 -0.78 7.56
N ILE A 292 15.42 -1.85 8.31
CA ILE A 292 15.10 -3.23 7.88
C ILE A 292 13.59 -3.42 7.77
N PHE A 293 12.82 -2.92 8.74
CA PHE A 293 11.36 -2.98 8.67
C PHE A 293 10.82 -2.22 7.44
N ASP A 294 11.27 -0.98 7.19
CA ASP A 294 10.90 -0.18 6.01
C ASP A 294 11.32 -0.87 4.70
N LEU A 295 12.54 -1.41 4.61
CA LEU A 295 13.01 -2.15 3.43
C LEU A 295 12.16 -3.39 3.15
N VAL A 296 11.81 -4.19 4.17
CA VAL A 296 10.97 -5.39 4.01
C VAL A 296 9.54 -5.01 3.65
N LEU A 297 8.96 -4.00 4.32
CA LEU A 297 7.62 -3.47 4.02
C LEU A 297 7.54 -2.96 2.57
N GLY A 298 8.47 -2.11 2.15
CA GLY A 298 8.54 -1.59 0.78
C GLY A 298 8.82 -2.67 -0.27
N THR A 299 9.55 -3.73 0.08
CA THR A 299 9.74 -4.89 -0.80
C THR A 299 8.44 -5.69 -0.97
N LEU A 300 7.73 -5.97 0.12
CA LEU A 300 6.43 -6.65 0.09
C LEU A 300 5.34 -5.80 -0.58
N ASN A 301 5.41 -4.46 -0.50
CA ASN A 301 4.49 -3.60 -1.23
C ASN A 301 4.75 -3.63 -2.75
N HIS A 302 6.02 -3.58 -3.15
CA HIS A 302 6.41 -3.51 -4.56
C HIS A 302 6.24 -4.84 -5.30
N VAL A 303 6.55 -5.98 -4.68
CA VAL A 303 6.57 -7.29 -5.36
C VAL A 303 5.83 -8.43 -4.64
N ASP A 304 5.24 -8.16 -3.46
CA ASP A 304 4.43 -9.09 -2.64
C ASP A 304 4.96 -10.54 -2.62
N SER A 305 4.23 -11.49 -3.22
CA SER A 305 4.58 -12.92 -3.20
C SER A 305 5.91 -13.26 -3.88
N LEU A 306 6.43 -12.41 -4.78
CA LEU A 306 7.73 -12.61 -5.42
C LEU A 306 8.91 -12.48 -4.44
N ALA A 307 8.71 -11.81 -3.29
CA ALA A 307 9.69 -11.68 -2.22
C ALA A 307 9.80 -12.92 -1.32
N THR A 308 8.91 -13.91 -1.45
CA THR A 308 8.87 -15.13 -0.61
C THR A 308 10.17 -15.98 -0.56
N PRO A 309 11.08 -15.96 -1.56
CA PRO A 309 12.36 -16.67 -1.43
C PRO A 309 13.38 -15.98 -0.49
N ILE A 310 13.20 -14.68 -0.21
CA ILE A 310 14.21 -13.86 0.48
C ILE A 310 14.47 -14.31 1.93
N PRO A 311 13.46 -14.62 2.77
CA PRO A 311 13.70 -15.08 4.14
C PRO A 311 14.55 -16.35 4.21
N LYS A 312 14.22 -17.36 3.41
CA LYS A 312 14.96 -18.63 3.35
C LYS A 312 16.39 -18.44 2.84
N MET A 313 16.60 -17.48 1.94
CA MET A 313 17.91 -17.09 1.44
C MET A 313 18.74 -16.36 2.52
N LEU A 314 18.14 -15.48 3.32
CA LEU A 314 18.78 -14.84 4.49
C LEU A 314 19.16 -15.87 5.57
N ALA A 315 18.25 -16.77 5.95
CA ALA A 315 18.51 -17.82 6.92
C ALA A 315 19.59 -18.81 6.44
N ARG A 316 19.73 -19.01 5.12
CA ARG A 316 20.88 -19.74 4.55
C ARG A 316 22.17 -18.92 4.63
N LYS A 317 22.15 -17.65 4.22
CA LYS A 317 23.32 -16.75 4.28
C LYS A 317 23.89 -16.58 5.70
N GLN A 318 23.03 -16.50 6.71
CA GLN A 318 23.47 -16.43 8.11
C GLN A 318 24.15 -17.73 8.57
N ARG A 319 23.68 -18.90 8.11
CA ARG A 319 24.36 -20.18 8.37
C ARG A 319 25.68 -20.31 7.61
N GLU A 320 25.72 -19.86 6.36
CA GLU A 320 26.94 -19.81 5.53
C GLU A 320 28.02 -18.89 6.15
N ALA A 321 27.62 -17.77 6.79
CA ALA A 321 28.53 -16.82 7.42
C ALA A 321 29.10 -17.27 8.78
N GLY A 322 28.45 -18.22 9.46
CA GLY A 322 28.87 -18.70 10.78
C GLY A 322 28.66 -17.71 11.95
N HIS A 323 28.13 -16.51 11.68
CA HIS A 323 27.79 -15.50 12.68
C HIS A 323 26.39 -14.92 12.46
N LYS A 324 25.87 -14.18 13.44
CA LYS A 324 24.64 -13.39 13.27
C LYS A 324 24.93 -12.23 12.32
N LEU A 325 24.09 -12.06 11.30
CA LEU A 325 24.23 -10.94 10.36
C LEU A 325 23.78 -9.64 11.03
N SER A 326 24.49 -8.55 10.76
CA SER A 326 24.08 -7.18 11.13
C SER A 326 22.97 -6.65 10.20
N ALA A 327 22.32 -5.56 10.61
CA ALA A 327 21.32 -4.90 9.77
C ALA A 327 21.92 -4.40 8.45
N ASN A 328 23.16 -3.91 8.45
CA ASN A 328 23.82 -3.44 7.24
C ASN A 328 24.05 -4.60 6.24
N GLU A 329 24.44 -5.77 6.72
CA GLU A 329 24.60 -6.97 5.87
C GLU A 329 23.26 -7.49 5.35
N VAL A 330 22.24 -7.59 6.20
CA VAL A 330 20.90 -8.04 5.79
C VAL A 330 20.31 -7.11 4.73
N GLY A 331 20.41 -5.79 4.91
CA GLY A 331 19.95 -4.81 3.92
C GLY A 331 20.67 -4.96 2.58
N LYS A 332 22.00 -5.06 2.59
CA LYS A 332 22.83 -5.33 1.40
C LYS A 332 22.45 -6.64 0.70
N ILE A 333 22.23 -7.73 1.44
CA ILE A 333 21.82 -9.02 0.87
C ILE A 333 20.43 -8.94 0.22
N ILE A 334 19.45 -8.33 0.88
CA ILE A 334 18.09 -8.14 0.34
C ILE A 334 18.15 -7.34 -0.96
N THR A 335 18.83 -6.19 -0.98
CA THR A 335 18.86 -5.31 -2.17
C THR A 335 19.66 -5.92 -3.32
N SER A 336 20.74 -6.65 -3.02
CA SER A 336 21.51 -7.39 -4.02
C SER A 336 20.67 -8.51 -4.66
N PHE A 337 19.93 -9.27 -3.85
CA PHE A 337 19.01 -10.29 -4.36
C PHE A 337 17.90 -9.68 -5.23
N LYS A 338 17.25 -8.59 -4.77
CA LYS A 338 16.26 -7.86 -5.58
C LYS A 338 16.86 -7.42 -6.92
N GLY A 339 18.12 -6.99 -6.94
CA GLY A 339 18.89 -6.66 -8.14
C GLY A 339 19.04 -7.82 -9.13
N THR A 340 19.32 -9.05 -8.67
CA THR A 340 19.44 -10.22 -9.56
C THR A 340 18.10 -10.69 -10.12
N GLN A 341 16.99 -10.40 -9.44
CA GLN A 341 15.66 -10.82 -9.88
C GLN A 341 14.95 -9.85 -10.84
N ILE A 342 15.52 -8.69 -11.19
CA ILE A 342 14.84 -7.68 -12.02
C ILE A 342 14.32 -8.27 -13.35
N SER A 343 15.16 -9.01 -14.07
CA SER A 343 14.77 -9.64 -15.33
C SER A 343 13.68 -10.70 -15.16
N ASN A 344 13.65 -11.40 -14.02
CA ASN A 344 12.72 -12.49 -13.72
C ASN A 344 11.35 -11.98 -13.23
N TRP A 345 11.34 -10.94 -12.41
CA TRP A 345 10.11 -10.35 -11.87
C TRP A 345 9.43 -9.40 -12.87
N PHE A 346 10.20 -8.74 -13.73
CA PHE A 346 9.72 -7.70 -14.64
C PHE A 346 9.94 -8.06 -16.12
N VAL A 347 9.80 -9.34 -16.49
CA VAL A 347 9.98 -9.87 -17.87
C VAL A 347 9.21 -9.04 -18.91
N SER A 348 7.95 -8.68 -18.61
CA SER A 348 7.07 -7.93 -19.51
C SER A 348 7.37 -6.43 -19.58
N SER A 349 8.25 -5.91 -18.72
CA SER A 349 8.51 -4.47 -18.55
C SER A 349 10.01 -4.11 -18.64
N PRO A 350 10.75 -4.55 -19.69
CA PRO A 350 12.19 -4.32 -19.81
C PRO A 350 12.59 -2.84 -19.78
N LYS A 351 11.72 -1.95 -20.29
CA LYS A 351 11.94 -0.50 -20.26
C LYS A 351 11.95 0.09 -18.84
N ALA A 352 11.37 -0.59 -17.84
CA ALA A 352 11.38 -0.17 -16.45
C ALA A 352 12.61 -0.66 -15.67
N HIS A 353 13.38 -1.63 -16.21
CA HIS A 353 14.48 -2.29 -15.48
C HIS A 353 15.54 -1.33 -14.96
N LYS A 354 15.85 -0.24 -15.69
CA LYS A 354 16.80 0.78 -15.21
C LYS A 354 16.28 1.46 -13.95
N GLY A 355 15.06 1.98 -13.96
CA GLY A 355 14.46 2.65 -12.79
C GLY A 355 14.33 1.74 -11.58
N ILE A 356 13.98 0.47 -11.80
CA ILE A 356 13.91 -0.56 -10.76
C ILE A 356 15.30 -0.87 -10.18
N ARG A 357 16.34 -0.95 -11.03
CA ARG A 357 17.73 -1.13 -10.61
C ARG A 357 18.23 0.08 -9.80
N ASP A 358 17.90 1.28 -10.25
CA ASP A 358 18.25 2.52 -9.54
C ASP A 358 17.56 2.58 -8.17
N ARG A 359 16.26 2.19 -8.07
CA ARG A 359 15.56 1.98 -6.79
C ARG A 359 16.31 1.01 -5.89
N PHE A 360 16.66 -0.19 -6.36
CA PHE A 360 17.30 -1.20 -5.49
C PHE A 360 18.74 -0.83 -5.08
N LYS A 361 19.53 -0.20 -5.97
CA LYS A 361 20.84 0.40 -5.61
C LYS A 361 20.65 1.47 -4.52
N SER A 362 19.65 2.32 -4.69
CA SER A 362 19.32 3.42 -3.79
C SER A 362 18.83 2.95 -2.41
N GLU A 363 18.03 1.89 -2.34
CA GLU A 363 17.65 1.22 -1.09
C GLU A 363 18.90 0.64 -0.40
N GLY A 364 19.82 0.03 -1.14
CA GLY A 364 21.04 -0.60 -0.61
C GLY A 364 22.02 0.37 0.03
N ARG A 365 22.10 1.62 -0.44
CA ARG A 365 22.96 2.69 0.13
C ARG A 365 22.65 3.01 1.59
N VAL A 366 21.43 2.75 2.08
CA VAL A 366 21.02 2.96 3.48
C VAL A 366 21.75 2.02 4.47
N PHE A 367 22.40 1.00 3.91
CA PHE A 367 23.09 -0.08 4.61
C PHE A 367 24.59 -0.15 4.26
N ALA A 368 25.11 0.91 3.61
CA ALA A 368 26.51 1.05 3.20
C ALA A 368 27.49 0.98 4.38
#